data_AF-A0AAV6CQF2-F1
#
_entry.id   AF-A0AAV6CQF2-F1
#
_cell.length_a   1.000
_cell.length_b   1.000
_cell.length_c   1.000
_cell.angle_alpha   90.00
_cell.angle_beta   90.00
_cell.angle_gamma   90.00
#
_symmetry.space_group_name_H-M   'P 1'
#
loop_
_entity.id
_entity.type
_entity.pdbx_description
1 polymer ?
#
loop_
_entity_poly.entity_id
_entity_poly.type
_entity_poly.pdbx_seq_one_letter_code
_entity_poly.pdbx_strand_id
1 'polypeptide(L)' 'MHDDPFRPQPRLDRDRGEGMVTTVGRVREDAALPNGVKFVLVSHNTKMGAAKGAVLVAELLRSEGLI' A
#
# COMPACT_ATOMS: atom_id res chain seq x y z
N MET A 1 -7.12 -8.09 -1.39
CA MET A 1 -8.27 -7.36 -1.97
C MET A 1 -9.36 -7.37 -0.91
N HIS A 2 -10.03 -6.24 -0.68
CA HIS A 2 -11.20 -6.20 0.22
C HIS A 2 -12.46 -6.28 -0.62
N ASP A 3 -13.35 -7.21 -0.29
CA ASP A 3 -14.65 -7.36 -0.96
C ASP A 3 -15.70 -6.37 -0.41
N ASP A 4 -15.39 -5.73 0.73
CA ASP A 4 -16.21 -4.65 1.30
C ASP A 4 -16.09 -3.37 0.45
N PRO A 5 -17.19 -2.87 -0.12
CA PRO A 5 -17.18 -1.70 -1.01
C PRO A 5 -16.77 -0.40 -0.32
N PHE A 6 -16.71 -0.35 1.01
CA PHE A 6 -16.32 0.83 1.79
C PHE A 6 -14.86 0.80 2.26
N ARG A 7 -14.07 -0.18 1.84
CA ARG A 7 -12.64 -0.30 2.17
C ARG A 7 -11.76 0.18 1.00
N PRO A 8 -10.52 0.65 1.27
CA PRO A 8 -9.88 0.81 2.57
C PRO A 8 -10.32 2.07 3.32
N GLN A 9 -10.11 2.08 4.64
CA GLN A 9 -10.26 3.22 5.54
C GLN A 9 -8.98 3.39 6.39
N PRO A 10 -8.42 4.62 6.51
CA PRO A 10 -7.13 4.83 7.17
C PRO A 10 -7.03 4.23 8.58
N ARG A 11 -8.05 4.46 9.43
CA ARG A 11 -8.05 3.98 10.82
C ARG A 11 -8.15 2.46 10.93
N LEU A 12 -8.77 1.80 9.97
CA LEU A 12 -9.05 0.36 10.02
C LEU A 12 -8.01 -0.48 9.26
N ASP A 13 -7.28 0.12 8.33
CA ASP A 13 -6.40 -0.60 7.41
C ASP A 13 -4.91 -0.25 7.53
N ARG A 14 -4.54 0.89 8.14
CA ARG A 14 -3.13 1.33 8.18
C ARG A 14 -2.19 0.33 8.86
N ASP A 15 -2.68 -0.44 9.82
CA ASP A 15 -1.87 -1.38 10.61
C ASP A 15 -1.90 -2.82 10.06
N ARG A 16 -2.60 -3.07 8.93
CA ARG A 16 -2.55 -4.38 8.24
C ARG A 16 -1.10 -4.73 7.89
N GLY A 17 -0.75 -6.02 7.99
CA GLY A 17 0.62 -6.49 7.77
C GLY A 17 1.65 -5.68 8.57
N GLU A 18 1.29 -5.30 9.79
CA GLU A 18 2.09 -4.44 10.68
C GLU A 18 2.51 -3.09 10.09
N GLY A 19 1.68 -2.54 9.20
CA GLY A 19 1.95 -1.30 8.47
C GLY A 19 2.96 -1.45 7.34
N MET A 20 3.23 -2.68 6.88
CA MET A 20 4.09 -3.01 5.72
C MET A 20 3.31 -3.48 4.50
N VAL A 21 1.98 -3.37 4.51
CA VAL A 21 1.17 -3.64 3.31
C VAL A 21 0.38 -2.42 2.88
N THR A 22 0.23 -2.28 1.57
CA THR A 22 -0.69 -1.32 0.96
C THR A 22 -2.01 -2.02 0.71
N THR A 23 -3.08 -1.46 1.27
CA THR A 23 -4.43 -1.99 1.05
C THR A 23 -5.09 -1.22 -0.08
N VAL A 24 -5.54 -1.93 -1.12
CA VAL A 24 -6.24 -1.36 -2.28
C VAL A 24 -7.68 -1.87 -2.32
N GLY A 25 -8.62 -0.99 -2.66
CA GLY A 25 -10.04 -1.32 -2.78
C GLY A 25 -10.77 -0.31 -3.66
N ARG A 26 -12.09 -0.55 -3.84
CA ARG A 26 -12.95 0.27 -4.70
C ARG A 26 -12.43 0.41 -6.14
N VAL A 27 -11.80 -0.65 -6.66
CA VAL A 27 -11.29 -0.71 -8.04
C VAL A 27 -12.48 -0.78 -8.99
N ARG A 28 -12.54 0.17 -9.93
CA ARG A 28 -13.62 0.30 -10.92
C ARG A 28 -13.14 1.09 -12.13
N GLU A 29 -13.89 1.04 -13.23
CA GLU A 29 -13.65 1.93 -14.37
C GLU A 29 -13.81 3.40 -13.99
N ASP A 30 -13.01 4.27 -14.59
CA ASP A 30 -13.09 5.71 -14.40
C ASP A 30 -13.87 6.36 -15.53
N ALA A 31 -15.05 6.90 -15.21
CA ALA A 31 -15.86 7.64 -16.18
C ALA A 31 -15.16 8.90 -16.75
N ALA A 32 -14.11 9.42 -16.09
CA ALA A 32 -13.38 10.60 -16.57
C ALA A 32 -12.31 10.29 -17.63
N LEU A 33 -11.94 9.02 -17.82
CA LEU A 33 -10.84 8.61 -18.69
C LEU A 33 -11.29 7.41 -19.55
N PRO A 34 -11.19 7.46 -20.89
CA PRO A 34 -11.74 6.41 -21.78
C PRO A 34 -11.32 4.97 -21.47
N ASN A 35 -10.11 4.78 -20.94
CA ASN A 35 -9.59 3.49 -20.47
C ASN A 35 -9.06 3.61 -19.03
N GLY A 36 -9.69 4.45 -18.21
CA GLY A 36 -9.21 4.72 -16.86
C GLY A 36 -9.69 3.71 -15.83
N VAL A 37 -8.89 3.54 -14.77
CA VAL A 37 -9.25 2.78 -13.58
C VAL A 37 -9.14 3.69 -12.37
N LYS A 38 -10.20 3.71 -11.56
CA LYS A 38 -10.28 4.43 -10.30
C LYS A 38 -10.22 3.45 -9.14
N PHE A 39 -9.42 3.77 -8.13
CA PHE A 39 -9.28 2.97 -6.92
C PHE A 39 -8.97 3.87 -5.72
N VAL A 40 -9.04 3.30 -4.52
CA VAL A 40 -8.56 3.93 -3.29
C VAL A 40 -7.54 3.03 -2.63
N LEU A 41 -6.46 3.62 -2.12
CA LEU A 41 -5.44 2.92 -1.36
C LEU A 41 -5.17 3.55 0.00
N VAL A 42 -4.68 2.73 0.93
CA VAL A 42 -4.14 3.15 2.23
C VAL A 42 -2.82 2.44 2.44
N SER A 43 -1.80 3.22 2.77
CA SER A 43 -0.48 2.77 3.21
C SER A 43 -0.07 3.50 4.48
N HIS A 44 0.75 2.88 5.32
CA HIS A 44 1.22 3.52 6.55
C HIS A 44 2.44 4.39 6.26
N ASN A 45 2.26 5.71 6.29
CA ASN A 45 3.30 6.68 5.94
C ASN A 45 4.55 6.62 6.86
N THR A 46 4.39 6.47 8.17
CA THR A 46 5.55 6.45 9.10
C THR A 46 6.20 5.08 9.26
N LYS A 47 5.48 3.98 9.00
CA LYS A 47 6.03 2.61 9.05
C LYS A 47 6.60 2.23 7.68
N MET A 48 5.76 1.82 6.73
CA MET A 48 6.19 1.50 5.36
C MET A 48 6.88 2.69 4.68
N GLY A 49 6.28 3.88 4.74
CA GLY A 49 6.81 5.04 4.02
C GLY A 49 8.08 5.65 4.60
N ALA A 50 8.54 5.16 5.77
CA ALA A 50 9.76 5.66 6.41
C ALA A 50 10.56 4.51 7.04
N ALA A 51 10.36 4.24 8.34
CA ALA A 51 11.29 3.41 9.12
C ALA A 51 11.40 1.97 8.60
N LYS A 52 10.27 1.28 8.43
CA LYS A 52 10.29 -0.13 7.98
C LYS A 52 10.61 -0.25 6.48
N GLY A 53 10.27 0.76 5.67
CA GLY A 53 10.70 0.82 4.27
C GLY A 53 12.22 0.92 4.13
N ALA A 54 12.87 1.74 4.96
CA ALA A 54 14.32 1.85 4.97
C ALA A 54 15.00 0.53 5.37
N VAL A 55 14.45 -0.19 6.35
CA VAL A 55 14.94 -1.53 6.73
C VAL A 55 14.79 -2.52 5.58
N LEU A 56 13.65 -2.54 4.88
CA LEU A 56 13.44 -3.42 3.73
C LEU A 56 14.45 -3.14 2.60
N VAL A 57 14.77 -1.87 2.35
CA VAL A 57 15.83 -1.49 1.40
C VAL A 57 17.19 -1.99 1.87
N ALA A 58 17.52 -1.84 3.15
CA ALA A 58 18.78 -2.34 3.70
C ALA A 58 18.89 -3.88 3.60
N GLU A 59 17.80 -4.61 3.87
CA GLU A 59 17.72 -6.07 3.70
C GLU A 59 17.98 -6.48 2.24
N LEU A 60 17.38 -5.76 1.29
CA LEU A 60 17.60 -5.97 -0.15
C LEU A 60 19.08 -5.74 -0.52
N LEU A 61 19.65 -4.59 -0.14
CA LEU A 61 21.05 -4.25 -0.45
C LEU A 61 22.01 -5.30 0.11
N ARG A 62 21.78 -5.79 1.32
CA ARG A 62 22.57 -6.88 1.92
C ARG A 62 22.43 -8.17 1.12
N SER A 63 21.21 -8.51 0.69
CA SER A 63 20.96 -9.74 -0.09
C SER A 63 21.62 -9.71 -1.48
N GLU A 64 21.78 -8.53 -2.06
CA GLU A 64 22.45 -8.31 -3.34
C GLU A 64 23.97 -8.13 -3.20
N GLY A 65 24.51 -8.14 -1.98
CA GLY A 65 25.94 -7.94 -1.71
C GLY A 65 26.42 -6.52 -1.94
N LEU A 66 25.51 -5.54 -1.90
CA LEU A 66 25.82 -4.11 -2.04
C LEU A 66 26.23 -3.48 -0.70
N ILE A 67 25.90 -4.13 0.43
CA ILE A 67 26.36 -3.83 1.79
C ILE A 67 26.61 -5.10 2.60
#